data_AF-J9EPN1-F1
#
_entry.id   AF-J9EPN1-F1
#
_cell.length_a   1.000
_cell.length_b   1.000
_cell.length_c   1.000
_cell.angle_alpha   90.00
_cell.angle_beta   90.00
_cell.angle_gamma   90.00
#
_symmetry.space_group_name_H-M   'P 1'
#
loop_
_entity.id
_entity.type
_entity.pdbx_description
1 polymer ?
#
loop_
_entity_poly.entity_id
_entity_poly.type
_entity_poly.pdbx_seq_one_letter_code
_entity_poly.pdbx_strand_id
1 'polypeptide(L)'
;MDSLIQLMDSLMNEFEEIVRMRFLVETNAPECAIVVRALDHFYRYMSSCELILGTVYFPLNISMLKIVSRHEIEFVQRQLVEHVGSSLQQIQDELTSSEASFSNTSALNDIVSRLEHFFLVQIRTALASLLFFTASDTTFSSLYQDRFSLLFGIDVHELLVVKSFDEIAQLGLKFCDAMNQAIPSLPVVYYVLAQFFTNIENHSVIDMMNLCQEQFRLVTERERGKNSRLSSAENVRVRLRTAAYELLKYYVYFQGINTSE
;
A
#
# COMPACT_ATOMS: atom_id res chain seq x y z
N MET A 1 43.27 -20.37 5.99
CA MET A 1 41.96 -20.65 5.38
C MET A 1 40.90 -19.79 6.08
N ASP A 2 40.86 -19.80 7.41
CA ASP A 2 39.94 -18.97 8.21
C ASP A 2 40.06 -17.46 7.98
N SER A 3 41.27 -16.93 7.77
CA SER A 3 41.49 -15.51 7.45
C SER A 3 40.97 -15.10 6.07
N LEU A 4 40.94 -16.03 5.10
CA LEU A 4 40.41 -15.79 3.75
C LEU A 4 38.89 -15.81 3.78
N ILE A 5 38.30 -16.74 4.53
CA ILE A 5 36.85 -16.84 4.72
C ILE A 5 36.33 -15.60 5.45
N GLN A 6 36.99 -15.15 6.52
CA GLN A 6 36.62 -13.91 7.21
C GLN A 6 36.72 -12.66 6.32
N LEU A 7 37.77 -12.58 5.49
CA LEU A 7 37.89 -11.50 4.52
C LEU A 7 36.75 -11.54 3.49
N MET A 8 36.44 -12.72 2.94
CA MET A 8 35.32 -12.89 2.03
C MET A 8 34.00 -12.52 2.67
N ASP A 9 33.71 -12.98 3.88
CA ASP A 9 32.48 -12.64 4.60
C ASP A 9 32.36 -11.12 4.83
N SER A 10 33.46 -10.43 5.15
CA SER A 10 33.46 -8.96 5.27
C SER A 10 33.14 -8.26 3.95
N LEU A 11 33.72 -8.73 2.85
CA LEU A 11 33.50 -8.15 1.51
C LEU A 11 32.09 -8.45 1.00
N MET A 12 31.55 -9.64 1.27
CA MET A 12 30.19 -10.00 0.88
C MET A 12 29.14 -9.18 1.63
N ASN A 13 29.37 -8.89 2.93
CA ASN A 13 28.49 -8.01 3.70
C ASN A 13 28.59 -6.55 3.21
N GLU A 14 29.79 -6.05 2.92
CA GLU A 14 29.94 -4.69 2.37
C GLU A 14 29.31 -4.57 0.97
N PHE A 15 29.45 -5.60 0.13
CA PHE A 15 28.80 -5.66 -1.17
C PHE A 15 27.28 -5.68 -1.05
N GLU A 16 26.72 -6.51 -0.16
CA GLU A 16 25.28 -6.54 0.09
C GLU A 16 24.77 -5.18 0.57
N GLU A 17 25.49 -4.53 1.48
CA GLU A 17 25.13 -3.21 1.99
C GLU A 17 25.10 -2.14 0.88
N ILE A 18 26.11 -2.13 0.00
CA ILE A 18 26.18 -1.20 -1.13
C ILE A 18 25.03 -1.46 -2.12
N VAL A 19 24.81 -2.73 -2.47
CA VAL A 19 23.74 -3.14 -3.39
C VAL A 19 22.38 -2.78 -2.80
N ARG A 20 22.16 -3.07 -1.51
CA ARG A 20 20.95 -2.72 -0.77
C ARG A 20 20.72 -1.21 -0.78
N MET A 21 21.72 -0.40 -0.43
CA MET A 21 21.60 1.06 -0.45
C MET A 21 21.27 1.58 -1.85
N ARG A 22 21.83 0.97 -2.90
CA ARG A 22 21.54 1.36 -4.27
C ARG A 22 20.09 1.06 -4.67
N PHE A 23 19.60 -0.14 -4.36
CA PHE A 23 18.20 -0.54 -4.59
C PHE A 23 17.19 0.36 -3.86
N LEU A 24 17.55 0.82 -2.66
CA LEU A 24 16.68 1.70 -1.87
C LEU A 24 16.67 3.15 -2.39
N VAL A 25 17.72 3.58 -3.10
CA VAL A 25 17.83 4.93 -3.66
C VAL A 25 17.26 5.03 -5.08
N GLU A 26 17.37 3.97 -5.89
CA GLU A 26 16.79 3.90 -7.24
C GLU A 26 15.32 3.48 -7.16
N THR A 27 14.40 4.44 -7.11
CA THR A 27 12.95 4.16 -7.10
C THR A 27 12.17 5.13 -7.99
N ASN A 28 12.11 4.83 -9.30
CA ASN A 28 11.10 5.38 -10.19
C ASN A 28 10.04 4.31 -10.52
N ALA A 29 8.75 4.68 -10.55
CA ALA A 29 7.62 3.79 -10.87
C ALA A 29 7.77 2.88 -12.13
N PRO A 30 8.41 3.31 -13.26
CA PRO A 30 8.61 2.43 -14.41
C PRO A 30 9.69 1.35 -14.23
N GLU A 31 10.41 1.33 -13.10
CA GLU A 31 11.62 0.52 -12.91
C GLU A 31 11.38 -0.76 -12.10
N CYS A 32 10.14 -1.10 -11.73
CA CYS A 32 9.82 -2.34 -11.00
C CYS A 32 10.40 -3.58 -11.75
N ALA A 33 10.31 -3.62 -13.08
CA ALA A 33 10.93 -4.65 -13.91
C ALA A 33 12.47 -4.64 -13.91
N ILE A 34 13.09 -3.47 -13.73
CA ILE A 34 14.54 -3.32 -13.60
C ILE A 34 14.99 -3.83 -12.24
N VAL A 35 14.29 -3.45 -11.16
CA VAL A 35 14.53 -3.93 -9.80
C VAL A 35 14.46 -5.45 -9.75
N VAL A 36 13.42 -6.04 -10.33
CA VAL A 36 13.23 -7.49 -10.42
C VAL A 36 14.41 -8.17 -11.13
N ARG A 37 14.84 -7.65 -12.29
CA ARG A 37 15.96 -8.22 -13.04
C ARG A 37 17.29 -8.07 -12.32
N ALA A 38 17.53 -6.93 -11.69
CA ALA A 38 18.75 -6.70 -10.92
C ALA A 38 18.80 -7.62 -9.70
N LEU A 39 17.68 -7.83 -9.02
CA LEU A 39 17.54 -8.74 -7.89
C LEU A 39 17.76 -10.20 -8.31
N ASP A 40 17.19 -10.60 -9.45
CA ASP A 40 17.44 -11.92 -10.06
C ASP A 40 18.91 -12.13 -10.44
N HIS A 41 19.53 -11.11 -11.04
CA HIS A 41 20.95 -11.17 -11.41
C HIS A 41 21.84 -11.30 -10.17
N PHE A 42 21.58 -10.51 -9.13
CA PHE A 42 22.28 -10.61 -7.85
C PHE A 42 22.13 -12.01 -7.26
N TYR A 43 20.91 -12.53 -7.19
CA TYR A 43 20.63 -13.84 -6.63
C TYR A 43 21.36 -14.96 -7.40
N ARG A 44 21.35 -14.93 -8.74
CA ARG A 44 22.08 -15.88 -9.59
C ARG A 44 23.59 -15.79 -9.39
N TYR A 45 24.12 -14.57 -9.31
CA TYR A 45 25.54 -14.32 -9.09
C TYR A 45 25.98 -14.90 -7.74
N MET A 46 25.25 -14.58 -6.68
CA MET A 46 25.54 -15.06 -5.32
C MET A 46 25.44 -16.59 -5.22
N SER A 47 24.40 -17.20 -5.81
CA SER A 47 24.25 -18.66 -5.85
C SER A 47 25.41 -19.35 -6.60
N SER A 48 25.96 -18.67 -7.62
CA SER A 48 27.13 -19.18 -8.35
C SER A 48 28.41 -19.08 -7.52
N CYS A 49 28.56 -18.03 -6.72
CA CYS A 49 29.68 -17.89 -5.79
C CYS A 49 29.68 -18.99 -4.72
N GLU A 50 28.52 -19.40 -4.22
CA GLU A 50 28.39 -20.51 -3.26
C GLU A 50 28.93 -21.83 -3.83
N LEU A 51 28.62 -22.14 -5.10
CA LEU A 51 29.09 -23.33 -5.78
C LEU A 51 30.62 -23.35 -5.95
N ILE A 52 31.24 -22.19 -6.12
CA ILE A 52 32.68 -22.04 -6.36
C ILE A 52 33.47 -22.03 -5.05
N LEU A 53 32.95 -21.35 -4.02
CA LEU A 53 33.67 -21.08 -2.77
C LEU A 53 33.38 -22.08 -1.66
N GLY A 54 32.32 -22.89 -1.79
CA GLY A 54 31.91 -23.86 -0.76
C GLY A 54 31.39 -23.21 0.53
N THR A 55 31.20 -21.90 0.54
CA THR A 55 30.60 -21.12 1.63
C THR A 55 29.12 -20.84 1.30
N VAL A 56 28.28 -20.80 2.34
CA VAL A 56 26.82 -20.61 2.20
C VAL A 56 26.48 -19.16 2.52
N TYR A 57 26.23 -18.34 1.49
CA TYR A 57 25.75 -16.95 1.62
C TYR A 57 24.22 -16.85 1.51
N PHE A 58 23.54 -17.98 1.56
CA PHE A 58 22.11 -18.11 1.37
C PHE A 58 21.28 -17.21 2.32
N PRO A 59 21.62 -17.06 3.62
CA PRO A 59 20.93 -16.12 4.50
C PRO A 59 21.00 -14.66 4.03
N LEU A 60 22.11 -14.25 3.42
CA LEU A 60 22.33 -12.90 2.88
C LEU A 60 21.40 -12.63 1.70
N ASN A 61 21.27 -13.59 0.78
CA ASN A 61 20.35 -13.51 -0.36
C ASN A 61 18.89 -13.35 0.08
N ILE A 62 18.47 -14.14 1.07
CA ILE A 62 17.11 -14.07 1.59
C ILE A 62 16.86 -12.76 2.34
N SER A 63 17.85 -12.27 3.10
CA SER A 63 17.76 -10.96 3.77
C SER A 63 17.56 -9.84 2.75
N MET A 64 18.40 -9.79 1.72
CA MET A 64 18.34 -8.75 0.69
C MET A 64 17.02 -8.81 -0.09
N LEU A 65 16.60 -10.01 -0.51
CA LEU A 65 15.31 -10.23 -1.17
C LEU A 65 14.14 -9.74 -0.31
N LYS A 66 14.14 -10.03 1.00
CA LYS A 66 13.10 -9.55 1.93
C LYS A 66 13.09 -8.04 2.05
N ILE A 67 14.26 -7.41 2.15
CA ILE A 67 14.38 -5.95 2.31
C ILE A 67 13.89 -5.23 1.05
N VAL A 68 14.38 -5.65 -0.13
CA VAL A 68 14.01 -5.02 -1.41
C VAL A 68 12.54 -5.24 -1.74
N SER A 69 12.04 -6.47 -1.57
CA SER A 69 10.62 -6.76 -1.83
C SER A 69 9.69 -5.99 -0.90
N ARG A 70 10.01 -5.87 0.38
CA ARG A 70 9.25 -5.04 1.31
C ARG A 70 9.30 -3.56 0.95
N HIS A 71 10.48 -3.04 0.58
CA HIS A 71 10.63 -1.66 0.15
C HIS A 71 9.76 -1.35 -1.08
N GLU A 72 9.70 -2.28 -2.04
CA GLU A 72 8.87 -2.14 -3.24
C GLU A 72 7.38 -2.05 -2.89
N ILE A 73 6.89 -2.91 -1.98
CA ILE A 73 5.50 -2.86 -1.49
C ILE A 73 5.21 -1.48 -0.85
N GLU A 74 6.08 -1.02 0.04
CA GLU A 74 5.93 0.26 0.74
C GLU A 74 6.06 1.45 -0.21
N PHE A 75 6.85 1.35 -1.27
CA PHE A 75 6.99 2.37 -2.31
C PHE A 75 5.71 2.49 -3.15
N VAL A 76 5.22 1.38 -3.68
CA VAL A 76 3.97 1.34 -4.46
C VAL A 76 2.79 1.84 -3.61
N GLN A 77 2.74 1.46 -2.33
CA GLN A 77 1.71 1.92 -1.41
C GLN A 77 1.76 3.44 -1.16
N ARG A 78 2.95 4.01 -0.99
CA ARG A 78 3.10 5.48 -0.85
C ARG A 78 2.63 6.22 -2.09
N GLN A 79 3.00 5.75 -3.28
CA GLN A 79 2.54 6.35 -4.54
C GLN A 79 1.02 6.31 -4.68
N LEU A 80 0.40 5.19 -4.31
CA LEU A 80 -1.06 5.06 -4.28
C LEU A 80 -1.68 6.14 -3.39
N VAL A 81 -1.18 6.29 -2.17
CA VAL A 81 -1.72 7.27 -1.21
C VAL A 81 -1.49 8.71 -1.67
N GLU A 82 -0.34 9.00 -2.28
CA GLU A 82 -0.04 10.33 -2.87
C GLU A 82 -0.98 10.67 -4.03
N HIS A 83 -1.24 9.71 -4.93
CA HIS A 83 -2.17 9.91 -6.05
C HIS A 83 -3.61 10.14 -5.56
N VAL A 84 -4.07 9.36 -4.58
CA VAL A 84 -5.41 9.51 -4.00
C VAL A 84 -5.51 10.80 -3.20
N GLY A 85 -4.48 11.16 -2.45
CA GLY A 85 -4.40 12.44 -1.72
C GLY A 85 -4.48 13.65 -2.67
N SER A 86 -3.79 13.58 -3.80
CA SER A 86 -3.84 14.62 -4.84
C SER A 86 -5.25 14.71 -5.46
N SER A 87 -5.90 13.57 -5.70
CA SER A 87 -7.29 13.54 -6.19
C SER A 87 -8.28 14.12 -5.17
N LEU A 88 -8.05 13.89 -3.87
CA LEU A 88 -8.86 14.47 -2.80
C LEU A 88 -8.72 16.00 -2.72
N GLN A 89 -7.50 16.52 -2.89
CA GLN A 89 -7.27 17.97 -3.00
C GLN A 89 -7.96 18.57 -4.22
N GLN A 90 -7.90 17.90 -5.38
CA GLN A 90 -8.62 18.34 -6.58
C GLN A 90 -10.15 18.39 -6.37
N ILE A 91 -10.72 17.41 -5.66
CA ILE A 91 -12.15 17.40 -5.31
C ILE A 91 -12.48 18.56 -4.35
N GLN A 92 -11.61 18.86 -3.39
CA GLN A 92 -11.77 20.02 -2.52
C GLN A 92 -11.76 21.33 -3.33
N ASP A 93 -10.82 21.47 -4.28
CA ASP A 93 -10.73 22.64 -5.15
C ASP A 93 -11.94 22.77 -6.09
N GLU A 94 -12.45 21.64 -6.61
CA GLU A 94 -13.68 21.58 -7.42
C GLU A 94 -14.90 22.01 -6.59
N LEU A 95 -15.02 21.55 -5.35
CA LEU A 95 -16.11 21.90 -4.44
C LEU A 95 -16.03 23.33 -3.90
N THR A 96 -14.85 23.95 -3.88
CA THR A 96 -14.68 25.34 -3.44
C THR A 96 -14.82 26.36 -4.57
N SER A 97 -14.39 26.00 -5.79
CA SER A 97 -14.54 26.84 -6.99
C SER A 97 -15.95 26.81 -7.57
N SER A 98 -16.62 25.66 -7.44
CA SER A 98 -18.01 25.52 -7.82
C SER A 98 -18.87 26.06 -6.68
N GLU A 99 -19.41 27.28 -6.83
CA GLU A 99 -20.61 27.73 -6.10
C GLU A 99 -21.85 26.86 -6.43
N ALA A 100 -21.65 25.59 -6.86
CA ALA A 100 -22.70 24.65 -7.15
C ALA A 100 -23.53 24.49 -5.88
N SER A 101 -24.74 25.03 -5.97
CA SER A 101 -25.81 24.84 -5.02
C SER A 101 -25.78 23.41 -4.49
N PHE A 102 -25.49 23.28 -3.20
CA PHE A 102 -25.45 22.04 -2.41
C PHE A 102 -26.78 21.24 -2.45
N SER A 103 -27.78 21.71 -3.21
CA SER A 103 -29.06 21.08 -3.48
C SER A 103 -28.99 19.91 -4.49
N ASN A 104 -27.92 19.80 -5.29
CA ASN A 104 -27.80 18.73 -6.29
C ASN A 104 -27.10 17.49 -5.71
N THR A 105 -27.86 16.68 -4.98
CA THR A 105 -27.40 15.40 -4.40
C THR A 105 -26.81 14.44 -5.43
N SER A 106 -27.28 14.49 -6.68
CA SER A 106 -26.73 13.70 -7.79
C SER A 106 -25.27 14.01 -8.07
N ALA A 107 -24.90 15.30 -8.10
CA ALA A 107 -23.53 15.72 -8.41
C ALA A 107 -22.54 15.29 -7.31
N LEU A 108 -22.96 15.32 -6.03
CA LEU A 108 -22.15 14.83 -4.92
C LEU A 108 -21.95 13.31 -4.98
N ASN A 109 -23.00 12.56 -5.33
CA ASN A 109 -22.89 11.11 -5.51
C ASN A 109 -21.97 10.74 -6.69
N ASP A 110 -21.95 11.55 -7.75
CA ASP A 110 -21.04 11.35 -8.88
C ASP A 110 -19.57 11.56 -8.45
N ILE A 111 -19.29 12.61 -7.66
CA ILE A 111 -17.94 12.86 -7.09
C ILE A 111 -17.50 11.69 -6.20
N VAL A 112 -18.38 11.24 -5.30
CA VAL A 112 -18.13 10.09 -4.42
C VAL A 112 -17.83 8.84 -5.24
N SER A 113 -18.67 8.51 -6.23
CA SER A 113 -18.49 7.33 -7.09
C SER A 113 -17.19 7.39 -7.90
N ARG A 114 -16.82 8.58 -8.39
CA ARG A 114 -15.56 8.81 -9.11
C ARG A 114 -14.35 8.58 -8.21
N LEU A 115 -14.39 9.06 -6.97
CA LEU A 115 -13.32 8.87 -5.99
C LEU A 115 -13.20 7.39 -5.59
N GLU A 116 -14.31 6.70 -5.34
CA GLU A 116 -14.34 5.25 -5.10
C GLU A 116 -13.70 4.48 -6.23
N HIS A 117 -14.15 4.73 -7.46
CA HIS A 117 -13.61 4.08 -8.63
C HIS A 117 -12.11 4.32 -8.77
N PHE A 118 -11.66 5.57 -8.64
CA PHE A 118 -10.25 5.93 -8.73
C PHE A 118 -9.41 5.20 -7.68
N PHE A 119 -9.80 5.25 -6.40
CA PHE A 119 -9.08 4.59 -5.31
C PHE A 119 -8.95 3.08 -5.53
N LEU A 120 -10.05 2.43 -5.90
CA LEU A 120 -10.05 0.98 -6.11
C LEU A 120 -9.25 0.58 -7.36
N VAL A 121 -9.20 1.43 -8.39
CA VAL A 121 -8.33 1.21 -9.56
C VAL A 121 -6.85 1.33 -9.15
N GLN A 122 -6.49 2.28 -8.29
CA GLN A 122 -5.11 2.41 -7.80
C GLN A 122 -4.68 1.17 -7.01
N ILE A 123 -5.53 0.63 -6.13
CA ILE A 123 -5.24 -0.63 -5.41
C ILE A 123 -5.02 -1.78 -6.40
N ARG A 124 -5.92 -1.96 -7.38
CA ARG A 124 -5.78 -3.04 -8.38
C ARG A 124 -4.51 -2.89 -9.23
N THR A 125 -4.16 -1.66 -9.59
CA THR A 125 -2.94 -1.37 -10.35
C THR A 125 -1.69 -1.69 -9.54
N ALA A 126 -1.67 -1.30 -8.27
CA ALA A 126 -0.60 -1.64 -7.33
C ALA A 126 -0.44 -3.16 -7.17
N LEU A 127 -1.55 -3.88 -6.95
CA LEU A 127 -1.57 -5.34 -6.85
C LEU A 127 -1.04 -6.01 -8.12
N ALA A 128 -1.47 -5.54 -9.30
CA ALA A 128 -0.98 -6.07 -10.57
C ALA A 128 0.53 -5.86 -10.73
N SER A 129 1.03 -4.67 -10.39
CA SER A 129 2.47 -4.37 -10.42
C SER A 129 3.29 -5.33 -9.54
N LEU A 130 2.84 -5.55 -8.30
CA LEU A 130 3.51 -6.46 -7.36
C LEU A 130 3.33 -7.94 -7.74
N LEU A 131 2.25 -8.29 -8.43
CA LEU A 131 2.10 -9.63 -8.98
C LEU A 131 3.12 -9.87 -10.10
N PHE A 132 3.31 -8.90 -11.00
CA PHE A 132 4.37 -8.92 -12.01
C PHE A 132 5.77 -8.99 -11.40
N PHE A 133 6.00 -8.31 -10.26
CA PHE A 133 7.26 -8.40 -9.51
C PHE A 133 7.63 -9.85 -9.13
N THR A 134 6.63 -10.68 -8.82
CA THR A 134 6.82 -12.09 -8.43
C THR A 134 6.68 -13.11 -9.56
N ALA A 135 6.49 -12.65 -10.80
CA ALA A 135 6.24 -13.53 -11.94
C ALA A 135 7.37 -14.56 -12.15
N SER A 136 6.98 -15.72 -12.69
CA SER A 136 7.77 -16.97 -12.76
C SER A 136 9.07 -16.90 -13.58
N ASP A 137 9.30 -15.81 -14.32
CA ASP A 137 10.51 -15.62 -15.12
C ASP A 137 11.75 -15.26 -14.27
N THR A 138 11.58 -15.17 -12.95
CA THR A 138 12.63 -14.89 -11.97
C THR A 138 13.08 -16.17 -11.25
N THR A 139 14.39 -16.38 -11.20
CA THR A 139 15.05 -17.59 -10.66
C THR A 139 14.93 -17.70 -9.15
N PHE A 140 14.88 -16.57 -8.44
CA PHE A 140 14.63 -16.58 -6.99
C PHE A 140 13.18 -16.95 -6.67
N SER A 141 12.23 -16.63 -7.56
CA SER A 141 10.82 -17.03 -7.42
C SER A 141 10.64 -18.54 -7.59
N SER A 142 11.45 -19.20 -8.42
CA SER A 142 11.33 -20.66 -8.65
C SER A 142 12.00 -21.54 -7.58
N LEU A 143 13.08 -21.08 -6.92
CA LEU A 143 13.81 -21.89 -5.93
C LEU A 143 13.25 -21.78 -4.50
N TYR A 144 12.59 -20.67 -4.16
CA TYR A 144 12.04 -20.40 -2.82
C TYR A 144 10.55 -20.08 -2.82
N GLN A 145 9.86 -20.50 -3.88
CA GLN A 145 8.48 -20.14 -4.20
C GLN A 145 7.56 -20.22 -2.97
N ASP A 146 7.54 -21.34 -2.27
CA ASP A 146 6.52 -21.55 -1.23
C ASP A 146 6.72 -20.66 0.01
N ARG A 147 7.97 -20.41 0.43
CA ARG A 147 8.25 -19.58 1.62
C ARG A 147 8.32 -18.09 1.29
N PHE A 148 8.96 -17.74 0.18
CA PHE A 148 9.04 -16.34 -0.23
C PHE A 148 7.69 -15.81 -0.70
N SER A 149 6.98 -16.51 -1.59
CA SER A 149 5.70 -16.02 -2.13
C SER A 149 4.63 -15.91 -1.05
N LEU A 150 4.63 -16.81 -0.04
CA LEU A 150 3.73 -16.70 1.10
C LEU A 150 4.03 -15.46 1.95
N LEU A 151 5.30 -15.25 2.33
CA LEU A 151 5.69 -14.09 3.14
C LEU A 151 5.47 -12.77 2.39
N PHE A 152 5.85 -12.72 1.12
CA PHE A 152 5.60 -11.58 0.25
C PHE A 152 4.11 -11.29 0.14
N GLY A 153 3.27 -12.31 -0.11
CA GLY A 153 1.83 -12.14 -0.18
C GLY A 153 1.21 -11.62 1.12
N ILE A 154 1.68 -12.09 2.29
CA ILE A 154 1.28 -11.56 3.60
C ILE A 154 1.67 -10.07 3.69
N ASP A 155 2.89 -9.71 3.31
CA ASP A 155 3.35 -8.32 3.34
C ASP A 155 2.56 -7.44 2.35
N VAL A 156 2.18 -7.94 1.16
CA VAL A 156 1.29 -7.21 0.23
C VAL A 156 -0.08 -6.98 0.86
N HIS A 157 -0.67 -8.00 1.49
CA HIS A 157 -1.97 -7.84 2.15
C HIS A 157 -1.92 -6.78 3.26
N GLU A 158 -0.92 -6.84 4.15
CA GLU A 158 -0.82 -5.94 5.29
C GLU A 158 -0.31 -4.54 4.92
N LEU A 159 0.80 -4.47 4.17
CA LEU A 159 1.53 -3.22 3.92
C LEU A 159 1.03 -2.47 2.68
N LEU A 160 0.35 -3.13 1.74
CA LEU A 160 -0.34 -2.44 0.64
C LEU A 160 -1.83 -2.30 0.94
N VAL A 161 -2.59 -3.39 1.01
CA VAL A 161 -4.06 -3.31 0.99
C VAL A 161 -4.60 -2.73 2.29
N VAL A 162 -4.30 -3.36 3.43
CA VAL A 162 -4.80 -2.93 4.75
C VAL A 162 -4.28 -1.53 5.08
N LYS A 163 -2.98 -1.29 4.89
CA LYS A 163 -2.35 0.00 5.13
C LYS A 163 -2.91 1.12 4.24
N SER A 164 -3.26 0.86 2.98
CA SER A 164 -3.87 1.88 2.11
C SER A 164 -5.24 2.33 2.61
N PHE A 165 -6.09 1.41 3.07
CA PHE A 165 -7.37 1.80 3.68
C PHE A 165 -7.16 2.65 4.94
N ASP A 166 -6.18 2.29 5.78
CA ASP A 166 -5.86 3.03 7.00
C ASP A 166 -5.30 4.43 6.71
N GLU A 167 -4.32 4.54 5.81
CA GLU A 167 -3.72 5.83 5.46
C GLU A 167 -4.70 6.76 4.72
N ILE A 168 -5.58 6.24 3.87
CA ILE A 168 -6.62 7.06 3.24
C ILE A 168 -7.66 7.52 4.26
N ALA A 169 -8.06 6.67 5.21
CA ALA A 169 -8.92 7.08 6.32
C ALA A 169 -8.29 8.22 7.14
N GLN A 170 -7.01 8.09 7.49
CA GLN A 170 -6.25 9.13 8.18
C GLN A 170 -6.13 10.40 7.33
N LEU A 171 -5.90 10.27 6.02
CA LEU A 171 -5.80 11.41 5.11
C LEU A 171 -7.13 12.16 5.04
N GLY A 172 -8.26 11.45 5.01
CA GLY A 172 -9.59 12.06 5.11
C GLY A 172 -9.79 12.82 6.43
N LEU A 173 -9.35 12.26 7.56
CA LEU A 173 -9.44 12.92 8.86
C LEU A 173 -8.54 14.16 8.99
N LYS A 174 -7.42 14.23 8.25
CA LYS A 174 -6.58 15.46 8.21
C LYS A 174 -7.34 16.69 7.68
N PHE A 175 -8.42 16.49 6.92
CA PHE A 175 -9.30 17.61 6.52
C PHE A 175 -10.04 18.22 7.72
N CYS A 176 -10.24 17.46 8.81
CA CYS A 176 -10.83 17.96 10.06
C CYS A 176 -9.81 18.74 10.91
N ASP A 177 -8.53 18.34 10.88
CA ASP A 177 -7.45 19.05 11.58
C ASP A 177 -7.20 20.46 11.01
N ALA A 178 -7.69 20.73 9.80
CA ALA A 178 -7.65 22.04 9.15
C ALA A 178 -8.48 23.13 9.87
N MET A 179 -9.15 22.81 10.98
CA MET A 179 -9.79 23.78 11.87
C MET A 179 -8.79 24.81 12.47
N ASN A 180 -7.48 24.53 12.38
CA ASN A 180 -6.39 25.45 12.72
C ASN A 180 -5.71 26.13 11.50
N GLN A 181 -6.19 25.89 10.27
CA GLN A 181 -5.66 26.52 9.06
C GLN A 181 -6.44 27.79 8.69
N ALA A 182 -5.79 28.69 7.94
CA ALA A 182 -6.33 29.99 7.55
C ALA A 182 -7.60 29.91 6.66
N ILE A 183 -7.90 28.74 6.07
CA ILE A 183 -9.06 28.49 5.23
C ILE A 183 -9.71 27.18 5.69
N PRO A 184 -10.85 27.22 6.40
CA PRO A 184 -11.56 25.99 6.80
C PRO A 184 -12.10 25.28 5.56
N SER A 185 -12.06 23.94 5.56
CA SER A 185 -12.67 23.12 4.52
C SER A 185 -14.21 23.27 4.57
N LEU A 186 -14.83 23.31 3.38
CA LEU A 186 -16.29 23.46 3.27
C LEU A 186 -17.00 22.24 3.90
N PRO A 187 -18.13 22.43 4.61
CA PRO A 187 -18.85 21.32 5.24
C PRO A 187 -19.16 20.17 4.29
N VAL A 188 -19.46 20.47 3.02
CA VAL A 188 -19.74 19.46 1.99
C VAL A 188 -18.61 18.44 1.81
N VAL A 189 -17.35 18.85 2.01
CA VAL A 189 -16.17 17.98 1.84
C VAL A 189 -16.22 16.85 2.87
N TYR A 190 -16.58 17.18 4.11
CA TYR A 190 -16.74 16.17 5.16
C TYR A 190 -17.86 15.17 4.84
N TYR A 191 -18.98 15.64 4.28
CA TYR A 191 -20.07 14.77 3.85
C TYR A 191 -19.64 13.84 2.71
N VAL A 192 -18.98 14.36 1.68
CA VAL A 192 -18.46 13.57 0.54
C VAL A 192 -17.48 12.51 1.03
N LEU A 193 -16.52 12.87 1.90
CA LEU A 193 -15.56 11.93 2.47
C LEU A 193 -16.24 10.87 3.35
N ALA A 194 -17.20 11.26 4.18
CA ALA A 194 -17.94 10.31 5.01
C ALA A 194 -18.73 9.30 4.17
N GLN A 195 -19.38 9.76 3.10
CA GLN A 195 -20.10 8.90 2.18
C GLN A 195 -19.15 7.95 1.44
N PHE A 196 -18.01 8.46 0.97
CA PHE A 196 -16.95 7.65 0.37
C PHE A 196 -16.50 6.53 1.32
N PHE A 197 -16.16 6.84 2.57
CA PHE A 197 -15.73 5.81 3.53
C PHE A 197 -16.81 4.79 3.86
N THR A 198 -18.07 5.24 3.96
CA THR A 198 -19.23 4.37 4.20
C THR A 198 -19.45 3.40 3.04
N ASN A 199 -19.35 3.89 1.80
CA ASN A 199 -19.52 3.06 0.61
C ASN A 199 -18.37 2.04 0.47
N ILE A 200 -17.12 2.47 0.68
CA ILE A 200 -15.95 1.57 0.67
C ILE A 200 -16.09 0.48 1.74
N GLU A 201 -16.46 0.86 2.97
CA GLU A 201 -16.70 -0.08 4.09
C GLU A 201 -17.71 -1.18 3.69
N ASN A 202 -18.85 -0.77 3.13
CA ASN A 202 -19.97 -1.67 2.85
C ASN A 202 -19.76 -2.55 1.62
N HIS A 203 -19.04 -2.06 0.61
CA HIS A 203 -19.04 -2.69 -0.71
C HIS A 203 -17.68 -3.15 -1.20
N SER A 204 -16.57 -2.60 -0.70
CA SER A 204 -15.27 -2.77 -1.36
C SER A 204 -14.19 -3.43 -0.51
N VAL A 205 -14.23 -3.30 0.81
CA VAL A 205 -13.17 -3.85 1.70
C VAL A 205 -13.00 -5.35 1.51
N ILE A 206 -14.10 -6.11 1.59
CA ILE A 206 -14.06 -7.58 1.50
C ILE A 206 -13.53 -8.01 0.14
N ASP A 207 -14.01 -7.39 -0.93
CA ASP A 207 -13.65 -7.74 -2.29
C ASP A 207 -12.17 -7.48 -2.57
N MET A 208 -11.62 -6.34 -2.12
CA MET A 208 -10.19 -6.03 -2.30
C MET A 208 -9.29 -6.96 -1.49
N MET A 209 -9.68 -7.29 -0.26
CA MET A 209 -8.91 -8.22 0.57
C MET A 209 -8.95 -9.64 -0.01
N ASN A 210 -10.12 -10.12 -0.46
CA ASN A 210 -10.24 -11.43 -1.13
C ASN A 210 -9.42 -11.47 -2.41
N LEU A 211 -9.48 -10.42 -3.25
CA LEU A 211 -8.70 -10.34 -4.49
C LEU A 211 -7.20 -10.49 -4.20
N CYS A 212 -6.67 -9.77 -3.21
CA CYS A 212 -5.27 -9.90 -2.81
C CYS A 212 -4.95 -11.31 -2.32
N GLN A 213 -5.81 -11.90 -1.49
CA GLN A 213 -5.60 -13.25 -0.97
C GLN A 213 -5.62 -14.31 -2.08
N GLU A 214 -6.47 -14.16 -3.09
CA GLU A 214 -6.53 -15.04 -4.26
C GLU A 214 -5.28 -14.90 -5.14
N GLN A 215 -4.91 -13.66 -5.50
CA GLN A 215 -3.74 -13.37 -6.35
C GLN A 215 -2.44 -13.90 -5.75
N PHE A 216 -2.28 -13.80 -4.42
CA PHE A 216 -1.08 -14.24 -3.70
C PHE A 216 -1.24 -15.60 -3.01
N ARG A 217 -2.31 -16.34 -3.31
CA ARG A 217 -2.56 -17.72 -2.81
C ARG A 217 -2.51 -17.86 -1.29
N LEU A 218 -3.08 -16.90 -0.57
CA LEU A 218 -3.05 -16.81 0.90
C LEU A 218 -4.16 -17.61 1.61
N VAL A 219 -4.84 -18.52 0.89
CA VAL A 219 -5.97 -19.30 1.42
C VAL A 219 -5.57 -20.08 2.69
N THR A 220 -4.41 -20.73 2.66
CA THR A 220 -3.89 -21.49 3.81
C THR A 220 -3.58 -20.61 5.01
N GLU A 221 -3.14 -19.36 4.80
CA GLU A 221 -2.89 -18.40 5.87
C GLU A 221 -4.20 -17.86 6.46
N ARG A 222 -5.23 -17.67 5.64
CA ARG A 222 -6.58 -17.28 6.07
C ARG A 222 -7.22 -18.36 6.95
N GLU A 223 -7.07 -19.63 6.56
CA GLU A 223 -7.63 -20.78 7.29
C GLU A 223 -7.03 -20.98 8.70
N ARG A 224 -5.90 -20.34 9.01
CA ARG A 224 -5.31 -20.32 10.36
C ARG A 224 -6.15 -19.57 11.39
N GLY A 225 -7.18 -18.84 10.96
CA GLY A 225 -8.12 -18.16 11.85
C GLY A 225 -7.40 -17.21 12.82
N LYS A 226 -7.50 -17.47 14.12
CA LYS A 226 -6.87 -16.63 15.17
C LYS A 226 -5.34 -16.59 15.13
N ASN A 227 -4.70 -17.58 14.50
CA ASN A 227 -3.25 -17.65 14.33
C ASN A 227 -2.79 -17.07 12.98
N SER A 228 -3.72 -16.54 12.18
CA SER A 228 -3.40 -15.90 10.91
C SER A 228 -2.63 -14.60 11.14
N ARG A 229 -1.67 -14.33 10.28
CA ARG A 229 -0.96 -13.05 10.21
C ARG A 229 -1.72 -11.98 9.42
N LEU A 230 -2.85 -12.34 8.83
CA LEU A 230 -3.69 -11.44 8.04
C LEU A 230 -4.67 -10.68 8.93
N SER A 231 -4.70 -9.36 8.78
CA SER A 231 -5.71 -8.50 9.38
C SER A 231 -7.11 -8.90 8.89
N SER A 232 -8.10 -8.82 9.78
CA SER A 232 -9.49 -9.12 9.42
C SER A 232 -10.13 -7.95 8.67
N ALA A 233 -11.06 -8.26 7.75
CA ALA A 233 -11.88 -7.26 7.10
C ALA A 233 -12.69 -6.42 8.10
N GLU A 234 -13.06 -7.01 9.25
CA GLU A 234 -13.75 -6.27 10.30
C GLU A 234 -12.90 -5.15 10.90
N ASN A 235 -11.61 -5.40 11.15
CA ASN A 235 -10.71 -4.38 11.67
C ASN A 235 -10.55 -3.20 10.70
N VAL A 236 -10.57 -3.45 9.39
CA VAL A 236 -10.52 -2.40 8.37
C VAL A 236 -11.85 -1.65 8.30
N ARG A 237 -12.98 -2.37 8.29
CA ARG A 237 -14.32 -1.76 8.27
C ARG A 237 -14.58 -0.87 9.48
N VAL A 238 -14.21 -1.31 10.69
CA VAL A 238 -14.33 -0.49 11.91
C VAL A 238 -13.55 0.82 11.80
N ARG A 239 -12.34 0.80 11.22
CA ARG A 239 -11.54 2.02 11.01
C ARG A 239 -12.21 2.98 10.03
N LEU A 240 -12.67 2.49 8.89
CA LEU A 240 -13.38 3.31 7.89
C LEU A 240 -14.68 3.89 8.47
N ARG A 241 -15.45 3.07 9.19
CA ARG A 241 -16.67 3.50 9.89
C ARG A 241 -16.39 4.59 10.90
N THR A 242 -15.32 4.46 11.67
CA THR A 242 -14.91 5.45 12.67
C THR A 242 -14.53 6.76 11.98
N ALA A 243 -13.75 6.71 10.89
CA ALA A 243 -13.41 7.89 10.13
C ALA A 243 -14.65 8.59 9.54
N ALA A 244 -15.57 7.82 8.94
CA ALA A 244 -16.84 8.34 8.42
C ALA A 244 -17.67 9.01 9.52
N TYR A 245 -17.78 8.38 10.69
CA TYR A 245 -18.52 8.91 11.83
C TYR A 245 -17.94 10.22 12.35
N GLU A 246 -16.61 10.32 12.49
CA GLU A 246 -15.97 11.58 12.89
C GLU A 246 -16.21 12.68 11.86
N LEU A 247 -16.05 12.40 10.57
CA LEU A 247 -16.34 13.37 9.50
C LEU A 247 -17.79 13.88 9.54
N LEU A 248 -18.76 13.00 9.80
CA LEU A 248 -20.17 13.39 9.95
C LEU A 248 -20.39 14.30 11.16
N LYS A 249 -19.68 14.09 12.28
CA LYS A 249 -19.77 15.02 13.43
C LYS A 249 -19.32 16.42 13.03
N TYR A 250 -18.20 16.55 12.31
CA TYR A 250 -17.73 17.85 11.82
C TYR A 250 -18.75 18.49 10.87
N TYR A 251 -19.31 17.72 9.94
CA TYR A 251 -20.36 18.20 9.04
C TYR A 251 -21.56 18.78 9.81
N VAL A 252 -22.10 18.03 10.78
CA VAL A 252 -23.24 18.46 11.60
C VAL A 252 -22.90 19.68 12.46
N TYR A 253 -21.69 19.72 13.03
CA TYR A 253 -21.24 20.87 13.82
C TYR A 253 -21.24 22.18 13.01
N PHE A 254 -20.67 22.17 11.80
CA PHE A 254 -20.65 23.37 10.95
C PHE A 254 -22.03 23.74 10.38
N GLN A 255 -22.90 22.75 10.08
CA GLN A 255 -24.29 23.05 9.73
C GLN A 255 -25.09 23.62 10.90
N GLY A 256 -24.85 23.15 12.13
CA GLY A 256 -25.48 23.66 13.34
C GLY A 256 -25.12 25.11 13.63
N ILE A 257 -23.86 25.50 13.38
CA ILE A 257 -23.43 26.91 13.46
C ILE A 257 -24.17 27.75 12.42
N ASN A 258 -24.22 27.31 11.16
CA ASN A 258 -24.87 28.06 10.07
C ASN A 258 -26.39 28.17 10.19
N THR A 259 -27.03 27.39 11.06
CA THR A 259 -28.49 27.42 11.30
C THR A 259 -28.87 28.14 12.59
N SER A 260 -27.88 28.56 13.40
CA SER A 260 -28.08 29.29 14.66
C SER A 260 -27.91 30.81 14.54
N GLU A 261 -27.67 31.31 13.31
CA GLU A 261 -27.79 32.73 12.92
C GLU A 261 -29.15 32.98 12.23
#